data_AF-A0A1X9Z7J7-F1
#
_entry.id   AF-A0A1X9Z7J7-F1
#
_cell.length_a   1.000
_cell.length_b   1.000
_cell.length_c   1.000
_cell.angle_alpha   90.00
_cell.angle_beta   90.00
_cell.angle_gamma   90.00
#
_symmetry.space_group_name_H-M   'P 1'
#
loop_
_entity.id
_entity.type
_entity.pdbx_description
1 polymer ?
#
loop_
_entity_poly.entity_id
_entity_poly.type
_entity_poly.pdbx_seq_one_letter_code
_entity_poly.pdbx_strand_id
1 'polypeptide(L)'
;MSMNKKNIDLSIICDDHWDVVFDHLGLGFWELSIATGILRSTRSFKKNLGCPPDKVLSYDKVLSLILPEDLDHVQDEIELTVSREKNSYHSVYRICRPDGEIRWIKADGILSQQDGESLKLIGTILDVTDLKNKPL
;
A
#
# COMPACT_ATOMS: atom_id res chain seq x y z
N MET A 1 5.66 -16.02 26.12
CA MET A 1 4.33 -16.44 25.63
C MET A 1 4.25 -16.08 24.17
N SER A 2 4.30 -17.07 23.27
CA SER A 2 4.30 -16.85 21.83
C SER A 2 2.91 -16.40 21.40
N MET A 3 2.80 -15.18 20.85
CA MET A 3 1.56 -14.73 20.22
C MET A 3 1.28 -15.64 19.03
N ASN A 4 0.17 -16.36 19.13
CA ASN A 4 -0.37 -17.19 18.08
C ASN A 4 -0.70 -16.28 16.88
N LYS A 5 0.18 -16.24 15.87
CA LYS A 5 -0.08 -15.54 14.61
C LYS A 5 -1.24 -16.28 13.96
N LYS A 6 -2.46 -15.78 14.15
CA LYS A 6 -3.62 -16.28 13.41
C LYS A 6 -3.27 -16.15 11.93
N ASN A 7 -3.24 -17.28 11.23
CA ASN A 7 -3.22 -17.31 9.78
C ASN A 7 -4.44 -16.50 9.30
N ILE A 8 -4.19 -15.30 8.78
CA ILE A 8 -5.23 -14.49 8.17
C ILE A 8 -5.37 -15.02 6.75
N ASP A 9 -6.46 -15.74 6.48
CA ASP A 9 -6.85 -16.07 5.12
C ASP A 9 -7.29 -14.78 4.43
N LEU A 10 -6.39 -14.18 3.64
CA LEU A 10 -6.60 -12.90 2.98
C LEU A 10 -7.56 -13.00 1.79
N SER A 11 -8.07 -14.20 1.43
CA SER A 11 -9.17 -14.32 0.47
C SER A 11 -10.43 -13.59 0.94
N ILE A 12 -10.56 -13.37 2.26
CA ILE A 12 -11.63 -12.60 2.90
C ILE A 12 -11.46 -11.08 2.72
N ILE A 13 -10.26 -10.58 2.41
CA ILE A 13 -10.04 -9.14 2.18
C ILE A 13 -10.65 -8.70 0.84
N CYS A 14 -10.93 -9.66 -0.04
CA CYS A 14 -11.68 -9.45 -1.28
C CYS A 14 -13.12 -9.97 -1.18
N ASP A 15 -13.64 -10.14 0.05
CA ASP A 15 -15.07 -10.40 0.27
C ASP A 15 -15.82 -9.06 0.19
N ASP A 16 -16.98 -9.05 -0.45
CA ASP A 16 -17.75 -7.84 -0.79
C ASP A 16 -18.04 -6.96 0.45
N HIS A 17 -18.03 -7.56 1.64
CA HIS A 17 -18.31 -6.87 2.90
C HIS A 17 -17.22 -5.89 3.37
N TRP A 18 -15.93 -6.24 3.23
CA TRP A 18 -14.82 -5.40 3.69
C TRP A 18 -14.49 -4.28 2.72
N ASP A 19 -14.65 -4.54 1.42
CA ASP A 19 -14.48 -3.54 0.37
C ASP A 19 -15.42 -2.33 0.58
N VAL A 20 -16.65 -2.55 1.05
CA VAL A 20 -17.59 -1.45 1.37
C VAL A 20 -17.08 -0.56 2.49
N VAL A 21 -16.51 -1.14 3.57
CA VAL A 21 -15.98 -0.36 4.70
C VAL A 21 -14.73 0.40 4.28
N PHE A 22 -13.82 -0.25 3.55
CA PHE A 22 -12.61 0.40 3.04
C PHE A 22 -12.93 1.52 2.06
N ASP A 23 -13.90 1.32 1.17
CA ASP A 23 -14.40 2.37 0.28
C ASP A 23 -15.07 3.51 1.04
N HIS A 24 -15.82 3.22 2.10
CA HIS A 24 -16.42 4.27 2.94
C HIS A 24 -15.35 5.11 3.67
N LEU A 25 -14.27 4.48 4.14
CA LEU A 25 -13.18 5.14 4.85
C LEU A 25 -12.15 5.78 3.92
N GLY A 26 -12.21 5.52 2.61
CA GLY A 26 -11.17 5.91 1.64
C GLY A 26 -9.84 5.19 1.84
N LEU A 27 -9.83 4.09 2.60
CA LEU A 27 -8.62 3.35 2.93
C LEU A 27 -8.39 2.27 1.89
N GLY A 28 -7.28 2.31 1.16
CA GLY A 28 -6.93 1.26 0.21
C GLY A 28 -6.09 0.18 0.86
N PHE A 29 -6.32 -1.09 0.53
CA PHE A 29 -5.44 -2.21 0.88
C PHE A 29 -4.61 -2.68 -0.32
N TRP A 30 -3.40 -3.17 -0.04
CA TRP A 30 -2.47 -3.73 -1.02
C TRP A 30 -1.66 -4.91 -0.47
N GLU A 31 -1.27 -5.80 -1.38
CA GLU A 31 -0.34 -6.91 -1.15
C GLU A 31 0.70 -6.92 -2.27
N LEU A 32 1.97 -6.85 -1.92
CA LEU A 32 3.10 -6.98 -2.82
C LEU A 32 3.81 -8.30 -2.55
N SER A 33 3.85 -9.18 -3.54
CA SER A 33 4.70 -10.37 -3.50
C SER A 33 6.15 -9.95 -3.71
N ILE A 34 7.02 -10.16 -2.71
CA ILE A 34 8.43 -9.79 -2.79
C ILE A 34 9.17 -10.67 -3.81
N ALA A 35 8.78 -11.94 -3.92
CA ALA A 35 9.40 -12.87 -4.86
C ALA A 35 9.07 -12.59 -6.33
N THR A 36 7.89 -12.05 -6.63
CA THR A 36 7.39 -11.92 -8.02
C THR A 36 7.16 -10.48 -8.47
N GLY A 37 7.15 -9.52 -7.54
CA GLY A 37 6.76 -8.13 -7.82
C GLY A 37 5.26 -7.96 -8.13
N ILE A 38 4.45 -9.01 -8.00
CA ILE A 38 3.01 -8.93 -8.25
C ILE A 38 2.34 -8.11 -7.15
N LEU A 39 1.64 -7.05 -7.56
CA LEU A 39 0.83 -6.19 -6.71
C LEU A 39 -0.65 -6.56 -6.85
N ARG A 40 -1.30 -6.86 -5.74
CA ARG A 40 -2.76 -6.96 -5.61
C ARG A 40 -3.27 -5.78 -4.81
N SER A 41 -4.40 -5.22 -5.21
CA SER A 41 -4.94 -4.03 -4.56
C SER A 41 -6.44 -3.86 -4.75
N THR A 42 -7.06 -3.21 -3.77
CA THR A 42 -8.49 -2.88 -3.71
C THR A 42 -8.88 -1.74 -4.67
N ARG A 43 -10.18 -1.50 -4.83
CA ARG A 43 -10.70 -0.34 -5.59
C ARG A 43 -10.25 0.98 -4.96
N SER A 44 -10.34 1.11 -3.64
CA SER A 44 -9.90 2.32 -2.91
C SER A 44 -8.42 2.63 -3.06
N PHE A 45 -7.55 1.62 -3.12
CA PHE A 45 -6.14 1.82 -3.43
C PHE A 45 -5.96 2.58 -4.75
N LYS A 46 -6.67 2.15 -5.81
CA LYS A 46 -6.57 2.76 -7.13
C LYS A 46 -7.17 4.17 -7.15
N LYS A 47 -8.28 4.39 -6.43
CA LYS A 47 -8.88 5.72 -6.24
C LYS A 47 -7.89 6.69 -5.59
N ASN A 48 -7.18 6.28 -4.53
CA ASN A 48 -6.15 7.09 -3.87
C ASN A 48 -5.00 7.46 -4.82
N LEU A 49 -4.72 6.64 -5.83
CA LEU A 49 -3.73 6.90 -6.87
C LEU A 49 -4.28 7.63 -8.11
N GLY A 50 -5.55 8.05 -8.11
CA GLY A 50 -6.19 8.67 -9.28
C GLY A 50 -6.36 7.73 -10.48
N CYS A 51 -6.33 6.41 -10.25
CA CYS A 51 -6.47 5.39 -11.27
C CYS A 51 -7.89 4.81 -11.33
N PRO A 52 -8.35 4.31 -12.49
CA PRO A 52 -9.65 3.65 -12.58
C PRO A 52 -9.76 2.45 -11.61
N PRO A 53 -10.87 2.29 -10.87
CA PRO A 53 -10.99 1.28 -9.80
C PRO A 53 -10.93 -0.17 -10.32
N ASP A 54 -11.31 -0.40 -11.58
CA ASP A 54 -11.26 -1.72 -12.22
C ASP A 54 -9.92 -2.03 -12.89
N LYS A 55 -8.97 -1.07 -12.90
CA LYS A 55 -7.66 -1.28 -13.52
C LYS A 55 -6.78 -2.17 -12.65
N VAL A 56 -6.05 -3.08 -13.28
CA VAL A 56 -4.93 -3.79 -12.63
C VAL A 56 -3.69 -2.91 -12.70
N LEU A 57 -3.04 -2.67 -11.57
CA LEU A 57 -1.81 -1.88 -11.48
C LEU A 57 -0.63 -2.79 -11.17
N SER A 58 0.48 -2.61 -11.88
CA SER A 58 1.76 -3.22 -11.53
C SER A 58 2.47 -2.38 -10.46
N TYR A 59 3.41 -2.99 -9.75
CA TYR A 59 4.27 -2.28 -8.79
C TYR A 59 5.04 -1.13 -9.46
N ASP A 60 5.66 -1.39 -10.62
CA ASP A 60 6.35 -0.34 -11.40
C ASP A 60 5.45 0.83 -11.76
N LYS A 61 4.16 0.55 -12.04
CA LYS A 61 3.21 1.62 -12.35
C LYS A 61 2.93 2.49 -11.13
N VAL A 62 2.94 1.93 -9.92
CA VAL A 62 2.79 2.70 -8.67
C VAL A 62 4.04 3.54 -8.43
N LEU A 63 5.24 2.96 -8.58
CA LEU A 63 6.50 3.69 -8.46
C LEU A 63 6.57 4.87 -9.45
N SER A 64 6.05 4.69 -10.66
CA SER A 64 6.00 5.75 -11.68
C SER A 64 5.10 6.95 -11.31
N LEU A 65 4.25 6.84 -10.29
CA LEU A 65 3.41 7.94 -9.82
C LEU A 65 4.11 8.75 -8.73
N ILE A 66 5.11 8.18 -8.04
CA ILE A 66 5.84 8.84 -6.97
C ILE A 66 6.68 9.96 -7.58
N LEU A 67 6.71 11.12 -6.92
CA LEU A 67 7.57 12.21 -7.36
C LEU A 67 9.05 11.79 -7.27
N PRO A 68 9.92 12.18 -8.22
CA PRO A 68 11.32 11.75 -8.23
C PRO A 68 12.06 12.03 -6.92
N GLU A 69 11.73 13.14 -6.24
CA GLU A 69 12.36 13.54 -4.97
C GLU A 69 12.00 12.63 -3.79
N ASP A 70 10.90 11.89 -3.90
CA ASP A 70 10.40 11.02 -2.83
C ASP A 70 10.65 9.52 -3.14
N LEU A 71 11.10 9.19 -4.37
CA LEU A 71 11.23 7.81 -4.84
C LEU A 71 12.29 7.01 -4.06
N ASP A 72 13.48 7.58 -3.91
CA ASP A 72 14.59 6.93 -3.20
C ASP A 72 14.19 6.59 -1.76
N HIS A 73 13.55 7.53 -1.06
CA HIS A 73 13.05 7.31 0.29
C HIS A 73 12.07 6.15 0.38
N VAL A 74 11.14 6.03 -0.57
CA VAL A 74 10.17 4.94 -0.60
C VAL A 74 10.84 3.59 -0.84
N GLN A 75 11.83 3.54 -1.74
CA GLN A 75 12.57 2.32 -2.05
C GLN A 75 13.40 1.86 -0.84
N ASP A 76 14.11 2.78 -0.19
CA ASP A 76 14.90 2.51 1.02
C ASP A 76 14.02 1.97 2.15
N GLU A 77 12.84 2.56 2.38
CA GLU A 77 11.90 2.09 3.40
C GLU A 77 11.39 0.67 3.13
N ILE A 78 11.17 0.32 1.86
CA ILE A 78 10.80 -1.04 1.45
C ILE A 78 11.97 -1.99 1.68
N GLU A 79 13.18 -1.62 1.27
CA GLU A 79 14.39 -2.44 1.42
C GLU A 79 14.67 -2.73 2.90
N LEU A 80 14.69 -1.72 3.76
CA LEU A 80 14.88 -1.87 5.21
C LEU A 80 13.82 -2.74 5.87
N THR A 81 12.58 -2.70 5.36
CA THR A 81 11.51 -3.56 5.85
C THR A 81 11.72 -5.00 5.40
N VAL A 82 12.05 -5.23 4.13
CA VAL A 82 12.28 -6.57 3.56
C VAL A 82 13.52 -7.23 4.15
N SER A 83 14.60 -6.48 4.40
CA SER A 83 15.82 -6.94 5.07
C SER A 83 15.62 -7.22 6.56
N ARG A 84 14.45 -6.85 7.11
CA ARG A 84 14.07 -6.95 8.54
C ARG A 84 14.90 -6.07 9.47
N GLU A 85 15.54 -5.04 8.93
CA GLU A 85 16.13 -3.96 9.74
C GLU A 85 15.04 -3.08 10.37
N LYS A 86 13.85 -3.01 9.74
CA LYS A 86 12.63 -2.45 10.31
C LYS A 86 11.53 -3.51 10.45
N ASN A 87 10.75 -3.40 11.52
CA ASN A 87 9.64 -4.32 11.81
C ASN A 87 8.41 -4.09 10.92
N SER A 88 8.30 -2.91 10.30
CA SER A 88 7.16 -2.48 9.51
C SER A 88 7.57 -1.40 8.51
N TYR A 89 6.89 -1.38 7.38
CA TYR A 89 6.98 -0.33 6.37
C TYR A 89 6.10 0.86 6.78
N HIS A 90 6.66 2.07 6.69
CA HIS A 90 5.92 3.31 6.92
C HIS A 90 6.51 4.42 6.06
N SER A 91 5.69 5.02 5.20
CA SER A 91 6.13 6.15 4.38
C SER A 91 5.00 7.14 4.13
N VAL A 92 5.38 8.42 4.05
CA VAL A 92 4.50 9.51 3.64
C VAL A 92 5.21 10.27 2.53
N TYR A 93 4.68 10.17 1.31
CA TYR A 93 5.31 10.66 0.08
C TYR A 93 4.29 11.31 -0.85
N ARG A 94 4.77 12.06 -1.83
CA ARG A 94 3.95 12.69 -2.85
C ARG A 94 3.86 11.84 -4.09
N ILE A 95 2.68 11.85 -4.70
CA ILE A 95 2.45 11.31 -6.04
C ILE A 95 1.98 12.41 -6.98
N CYS A 96 2.27 12.26 -8.26
CA CYS A 96 1.60 12.94 -9.36
C CYS A 96 0.55 11.99 -9.94
N ARG A 97 -0.73 12.32 -9.76
CA ARG A 97 -1.84 11.53 -10.31
C ARG A 97 -1.91 11.67 -11.84
N PRO A 98 -2.61 10.76 -12.55
CA PRO A 98 -2.79 10.85 -14.00
C PRO A 98 -3.44 12.15 -14.50
N ASP A 99 -4.19 12.85 -13.65
CA ASP A 99 -4.80 14.16 -13.91
C ASP A 99 -3.83 15.34 -13.71
N GLY A 100 -2.61 15.08 -13.24
CA GLY A 100 -1.58 16.08 -12.96
C GLY A 100 -1.61 16.66 -11.54
N GLU A 101 -2.57 16.25 -10.70
CA GLU A 101 -2.63 16.72 -9.32
C GLU A 101 -1.55 16.07 -8.45
N ILE A 102 -0.90 16.88 -7.62
CA ILE A 102 0.02 16.38 -6.58
C ILE A 102 -0.79 16.07 -5.32
N ARG A 103 -0.63 14.84 -4.82
CA ARG A 103 -1.29 14.35 -3.61
C ARG A 103 -0.28 13.76 -2.64
N TRP A 104 -0.55 13.93 -1.34
CA TRP A 104 0.20 13.27 -0.27
C TRP A 104 -0.43 11.94 0.06
N ILE A 105 0.38 10.89 0.03
CA ILE A 105 0.01 9.52 0.31
C ILE A 105 0.69 9.09 1.59
N LYS A 106 -0.07 8.47 2.50
CA LYS A 106 0.45 7.70 3.62
C LYS A 106 0.29 6.22 3.30
N ALA A 107 1.38 5.46 3.40
CA ALA A 107 1.38 4.02 3.23
C ALA A 107 2.04 3.35 4.44
N ASP A 108 1.38 2.30 4.96
CA ASP A 108 1.85 1.50 6.08
C ASP A 108 1.75 0.03 5.72
N GLY A 109 2.71 -0.79 6.15
CA GLY A 109 2.67 -2.21 5.86
C GLY A 109 3.52 -3.06 6.80
N ILE A 110 3.30 -4.36 6.74
CA ILE A 110 4.04 -5.37 7.51
C ILE A 110 4.43 -6.53 6.61
N LEU A 111 5.55 -7.18 6.94
CA LEU A 111 5.90 -8.44 6.31
C LEU A 111 4.95 -9.55 6.79
N SER A 112 4.40 -10.28 5.82
CA SER A 112 3.60 -11.47 6.05
C SER A 112 4.21 -12.65 5.32
N GLN A 113 4.31 -13.77 6.01
CA GLN A 113 4.75 -15.04 5.47
C GLN A 113 3.90 -16.13 6.11
N GLN A 114 3.02 -16.73 5.33
CA GLN A 114 2.28 -17.92 5.72
C GLN A 114 3.13 -19.17 5.41
N ASP A 115 2.96 -20.25 6.16
CA ASP A 115 3.70 -21.49 5.95
C ASP A 115 3.54 -21.99 4.50
N GLY A 116 4.66 -22.13 3.80
CA GLY A 116 4.69 -22.55 2.39
C GLY A 116 4.41 -21.44 1.38
N GLU A 117 4.09 -20.21 1.81
CA GLU A 117 3.92 -19.06 0.92
C GLU A 117 5.18 -18.19 0.80
N SER A 118 5.33 -17.55 -0.37
CA SER A 118 6.36 -16.53 -0.58
C SER A 118 6.15 -15.32 0.33
N LEU A 119 7.25 -14.68 0.74
CA LEU A 119 7.20 -13.45 1.53
C LEU A 119 6.42 -12.36 0.79
N LYS A 120 5.49 -11.73 1.52
CA LYS A 120 4.66 -10.63 1.03
C LYS A 120 4.83 -9.42 1.94
N LEU A 121 4.74 -8.22 1.37
CA LEU A 121 4.52 -6.99 2.10
C LEU A 121 3.05 -6.60 1.92
N ILE A 122 2.30 -6.53 3.01
CA ILE A 122 0.86 -6.23 3.00
C ILE A 122 0.60 -4.96 3.79
N GLY A 123 -0.37 -4.16 3.37
CA GLY A 123 -0.55 -2.84 3.97
C GLY A 123 -1.74 -2.05 3.48
N THR A 124 -1.78 -0.80 3.95
CA THR A 124 -2.79 0.19 3.60
C THR A 124 -2.20 1.41 2.94
N ILE A 125 -3.04 2.15 2.22
CA ILE A 125 -2.74 3.45 1.61
C ILE A 125 -3.88 4.42 1.87
N LEU A 126 -3.56 5.68 2.15
CA LEU A 126 -4.55 6.75 2.35
C LEU A 126 -4.06 8.06 1.73
N ASP A 127 -4.95 8.78 1.05
CA ASP A 127 -4.72 10.17 0.66
C ASP A 127 -4.84 11.08 1.90
N VAL A 128 -3.75 11.73 2.26
CA VAL A 128 -3.65 12.61 3.43
C VAL A 128 -3.40 14.07 3.02
N THR A 129 -3.67 14.42 1.76
CA THR A 129 -3.44 15.76 1.20
C THR A 129 -4.12 16.85 2.02
N ASP A 130 -5.39 16.66 2.36
CA ASP A 130 -6.16 17.64 3.14
C ASP A 130 -5.67 17.78 4.58
N LEU A 131 -5.08 16.72 5.14
CA LEU A 131 -4.49 16.77 6.49
C LEU A 131 -3.14 17.52 6.50
N LYS A 132 -2.38 17.44 5.41
CA LYS A 132 -1.11 18.19 5.25
C LYS A 132 -1.33 19.67 4.95
N ASN A 133 -2.43 20.00 4.27
CA ASN A 133 -2.73 21.36 3.85
C ASN A 133 -3.54 22.17 4.87
N LYS A 134 -3.88 21.59 6.04
CA LYS A 134 -4.47 22.35 7.14
C LYS A 134 -3.39 23.17 7.85
N PRO A 135 -3.43 24.51 7.82
CA PRO A 135 -2.72 25.28 8.82
C PRO A 135 -3.32 24.93 10.19
N LEU A 136 -2.43 24.74 11.19
CA LEU A 136 -2.82 24.61 12.59
C LEU A 136 -3.66 25.82 13.05
#